data_AF-A0AAV6Z004-F1
#
_entry.id   AF-A0AAV6Z004-F1
#
_cell.length_a   1.000
_cell.length_b   1.000
_cell.length_c   1.000
_cell.angle_alpha   90.00
_cell.angle_beta   90.00
_cell.angle_gamma   90.00
#
_symmetry.space_group_name_H-M   'P 1'
#
loop_
_entity.id
_entity.type
_entity.pdbx_description
1 polymer ?
#
loop_
_entity_poly.entity_id
_entity_poly.type
_entity_poly.pdbx_seq_one_letter_code
_entity_poly.pdbx_strand_id
1 'polypeptide(L)'
;MQGDKTGGFTVFWADDGLDTGDILLQKECEVLPDDTVNSIYNRFLFPEGVKGMVEAVRLIAQGSAPRIPQPTEGATYDPIQKKENAKINWDQPAEAIHNFIRGNDKVPGAWTEVNGSKLTLFGSSFTTNGPNPEGEPLEIPGASQPSLVTKNGLVLFGNDGKTLTVKNLQFEDGKMIPASQYFKSSENTSLQLSQEERAIAEDLRATWRRILTNVPEIEDSTDFFRAGAASMDVVRLVEEVKLKCNGLQLQNEDVYMATKFEEFIQMLVRRLRGEDAEEQIPIDYVEMDTNNMKIQIPHQLFINGQFVDAEGGKTYDTINPTDGNVRVNLRIYQT
;
A
#
# COMPACT_ATOMS: atom_id res chain seq x y z
N MET A 1 -8.40 11.25 1.79
CA MET A 1 -9.08 11.55 0.50
C MET A 1 -8.87 13.00 0.06
N GLN A 2 -9.04 14.00 0.93
CA GLN A 2 -8.96 15.43 0.54
C GLN A 2 -7.53 15.96 0.35
N GLY A 3 -6.50 15.16 0.66
CA GLY A 3 -5.10 15.54 0.46
C GLY A 3 -4.45 16.25 1.65
N ASP A 4 -5.13 16.29 2.80
CA ASP A 4 -4.60 16.83 4.05
C ASP A 4 -3.24 16.21 4.39
N LYS A 5 -2.28 17.06 4.75
CA LYS A 5 -0.90 16.67 5.10
C LYS A 5 -0.74 16.36 6.58
N THR A 6 -1.75 16.67 7.39
CA THR A 6 -1.82 16.37 8.82
C THR A 6 -3.11 15.62 9.10
N GLY A 7 -3.00 14.53 9.87
CA GLY A 7 -4.13 13.77 10.39
C GLY A 7 -3.93 13.53 11.89
N GLY A 8 -4.80 12.75 12.52
CA GLY A 8 -4.68 12.48 13.94
C GLY A 8 -5.96 11.94 14.56
N PHE A 9 -6.07 12.08 15.88
CA PHE A 9 -7.30 11.79 16.60
C PHE A 9 -7.55 12.82 17.71
N THR A 10 -8.82 12.91 18.10
CA THR A 10 -9.31 13.77 19.16
C THR A 10 -10.03 12.92 20.20
N VAL A 11 -9.74 13.15 21.48
CA VAL A 11 -10.60 12.70 22.59
C VAL A 11 -11.45 13.90 22.98
N PHE A 12 -12.77 13.73 22.98
CA PHE A 12 -13.73 14.79 23.29
C PHE A 12 -14.84 14.27 24.21
N TRP A 13 -15.55 15.19 24.83
CA TRP A 13 -16.68 14.91 25.71
C TRP A 13 -17.93 14.71 24.87
N ALA A 14 -18.53 13.52 24.86
CA ALA A 14 -19.78 13.31 24.12
C ALA A 14 -20.90 14.25 24.59
N ASP A 15 -21.68 14.74 23.63
CA ASP A 15 -22.91 15.52 23.80
C ASP A 15 -24.03 14.95 22.91
N ASP A 16 -25.12 15.69 22.74
CA ASP A 16 -26.27 15.25 21.92
C ASP A 16 -26.03 15.39 20.40
N GLY A 17 -24.90 15.96 19.98
CA GLY A 17 -24.55 16.13 18.57
C GLY A 17 -23.64 15.04 18.02
N LEU A 18 -23.32 15.13 16.72
CA LEU A 18 -22.40 14.22 16.05
C LEU A 18 -20.99 14.80 16.08
N ASP A 19 -20.15 14.24 16.95
CA ASP A 19 -18.75 14.65 17.13
C ASP A 19 -18.56 16.14 17.49
N THR A 20 -19.54 16.77 18.16
CA THR A 20 -19.55 18.23 18.44
C THR A 20 -19.03 18.63 19.81
N GLY A 21 -18.88 17.69 20.73
CA GLY A 21 -18.60 18.04 22.12
C GLY A 21 -17.18 18.55 22.39
N ASP A 22 -16.97 19.14 23.56
CA ASP A 22 -15.71 19.81 23.92
C ASP A 22 -14.49 18.90 23.80
N ILE A 23 -13.38 19.43 23.27
CA ILE A 23 -12.10 18.74 23.15
C ILE A 23 -11.46 18.57 24.53
N LEU A 24 -10.95 17.37 24.78
CA LEU A 24 -10.11 17.02 25.93
C LEU A 24 -8.64 16.93 25.52
N LEU A 25 -8.33 16.21 24.43
CA LEU A 25 -6.98 15.94 23.97
C LEU A 25 -6.96 15.80 22.45
N GLN A 26 -5.89 16.28 21.80
CA GLN A 26 -5.63 16.04 20.39
C GLN A 26 -4.20 15.54 20.20
N LYS A 27 -4.02 14.60 19.27
CA LYS A 27 -2.70 14.14 18.82
C LYS A 27 -2.70 14.11 17.31
N GLU A 28 -1.63 14.63 16.72
CA GLU A 28 -1.49 14.80 15.28
C GLU A 28 -0.29 14.02 14.73
N CYS A 29 -0.37 13.65 13.47
CA CYS A 29 0.73 13.09 12.70
C CYS A 29 0.75 13.64 11.27
N GLU A 30 1.94 13.66 10.68
CA GLU A 30 2.09 13.85 9.25
C GLU A 30 1.44 12.69 8.49
N VAL A 31 0.68 13.02 7.43
CA VAL A 31 0.15 12.07 6.45
C VAL A 31 1.15 11.99 5.30
N LEU A 32 1.83 10.86 5.17
CA LEU A 32 2.86 10.69 4.15
C LEU A 32 2.24 10.58 2.75
N PRO A 33 3.01 10.84 1.67
CA PRO A 33 2.48 10.85 0.31
C PRO A 33 1.73 9.58 -0.10
N ASP A 34 2.25 8.41 0.30
CA ASP A 34 1.68 7.10 -0.05
C ASP A 34 0.97 6.42 1.13
N ASP A 35 0.70 7.16 2.20
CA ASP A 35 -0.04 6.63 3.33
C ASP A 35 -1.47 6.24 2.90
N THR A 36 -1.87 5.02 3.25
CA THR A 36 -3.25 4.54 3.17
C THR A 36 -3.94 4.65 4.53
N VAL A 37 -5.26 4.44 4.57
CA VAL A 37 -6.00 4.38 5.84
C VAL A 37 -5.36 3.36 6.81
N ASN A 38 -4.94 2.21 6.27
CA ASN A 38 -4.32 1.15 7.07
C ASN A 38 -2.91 1.51 7.55
N SER A 39 -2.08 2.16 6.72
CA SER A 39 -0.72 2.52 7.15
C SER A 39 -0.74 3.59 8.25
N ILE A 40 -1.59 4.61 8.13
CA ILE A 40 -1.75 5.64 9.17
C ILE A 40 -2.28 5.01 10.46
N TYR A 41 -3.25 4.10 10.35
CA TYR A 41 -3.81 3.42 11.51
C TYR A 41 -2.74 2.66 12.29
N ASN A 42 -1.96 1.81 11.62
CA ASN A 42 -0.96 0.99 12.26
C ASN A 42 0.25 1.79 12.75
N ARG A 43 0.70 2.79 11.97
CA ARG A 43 1.87 3.61 12.29
C ARG A 43 1.60 4.57 13.46
N PHE A 44 0.40 5.13 13.54
CA PHE A 44 0.11 6.23 14.47
C PHE A 44 -1.19 6.04 15.26
N LEU A 45 -2.35 5.93 14.61
CA LEU A 45 -3.64 6.03 15.31
C LEU A 45 -3.81 4.97 16.39
N PHE A 46 -3.42 3.73 16.10
CA PHE A 46 -3.51 2.64 17.06
C PHE A 46 -2.52 2.80 18.23
N PRO A 47 -1.19 2.82 18.01
CA PRO A 47 -0.24 2.91 19.13
C PRO A 47 -0.36 4.22 19.92
N GLU A 48 -0.63 5.35 19.27
CA GLU A 48 -0.78 6.64 19.94
C GLU A 48 -2.17 6.81 20.55
N GLY A 49 -3.22 6.25 19.93
CA GLY A 49 -4.58 6.22 20.48
C GLY A 49 -4.66 5.50 21.82
N VAL A 50 -3.95 4.36 21.97
CA VAL A 50 -3.86 3.65 23.25
C VAL A 50 -3.23 4.54 24.33
N LYS A 51 -2.13 5.24 24.02
CA LYS A 51 -1.49 6.17 24.96
C LYS A 51 -2.39 7.36 25.30
N GLY A 52 -3.02 7.95 24.28
CA GLY A 52 -3.92 9.09 24.42
C GLY A 52 -5.13 8.76 25.28
N MET A 53 -5.68 7.56 25.17
CA MET A 53 -6.79 7.11 26.02
C MET A 53 -6.36 6.98 27.50
N VAL A 54 -5.18 6.42 27.76
CA VAL A 54 -4.62 6.34 29.13
C VAL A 54 -4.38 7.74 29.71
N GLU A 55 -3.86 8.67 28.91
CA GLU A 55 -3.67 10.07 29.29
C GLU A 55 -5.00 10.75 29.63
N ALA A 56 -6.02 10.60 28.77
CA ALA A 56 -7.34 11.18 28.98
C ALA A 56 -8.00 10.68 30.27
N VAL A 57 -8.01 9.37 30.50
CA VAL A 57 -8.56 8.77 31.73
C VAL A 57 -7.83 9.30 32.98
N ARG A 58 -6.51 9.47 32.91
CA ARG A 58 -5.73 10.02 34.03
C ARG A 58 -6.11 11.48 34.32
N LEU A 59 -6.23 12.32 33.30
CA LEU A 59 -6.64 13.72 33.45
C LEU A 59 -8.04 13.83 34.08
N ILE A 60 -8.97 12.96 33.66
CA ILE A 60 -10.33 12.90 34.23
C ILE A 60 -10.27 12.51 35.70
N ALA A 61 -9.53 11.45 36.04
CA ALA A 61 -9.41 10.97 37.41
C ALA A 61 -8.77 11.99 38.36
N GLN A 62 -7.90 12.87 37.83
CA GLN A 62 -7.27 13.97 38.59
C GLN A 62 -8.15 15.22 38.70
N GLY A 63 -9.29 15.27 37.99
CA GLY A 63 -10.13 16.47 37.92
C GLY A 63 -9.51 17.62 37.14
N SER A 64 -8.53 17.34 36.27
CA SER A 64 -7.77 18.33 35.50
C SER A 64 -8.03 18.26 33.99
N ALA A 65 -8.92 17.37 33.54
CA ALA A 65 -9.28 17.25 32.13
C ALA A 65 -9.95 18.54 31.61
N PRO A 66 -9.42 19.16 30.55
CA PRO A 66 -9.98 20.39 30.00
C PRO A 66 -11.27 20.10 29.22
N ARG A 67 -12.04 21.18 29.02
CA ARG A 67 -13.22 21.25 28.15
C ARG A 67 -13.02 22.43 27.22
N ILE A 68 -12.44 22.17 26.05
CA ILE A 68 -12.12 23.19 25.05
C ILE A 68 -13.22 23.16 23.99
N PRO A 69 -14.07 24.18 23.88
CA PRO A 69 -15.11 24.21 22.84
C PRO A 69 -14.51 24.08 21.44
N GLN A 70 -15.12 23.27 20.59
CA GLN A 70 -14.71 23.13 19.20
C GLN A 70 -14.98 24.43 18.42
N PRO A 71 -14.08 24.84 17.51
CA PRO A 71 -14.36 25.94 16.60
C PRO A 71 -15.46 25.54 15.60
N THR A 72 -16.39 26.46 15.34
CA THR A 72 -17.41 26.26 14.29
C THR A 72 -16.88 26.62 12.91
N GLU A 73 -15.91 27.53 12.84
CA GLU A 73 -15.21 27.86 11.61
C GLU A 73 -14.30 26.69 11.18
N GLY A 74 -14.41 26.29 9.91
CA GLY A 74 -13.63 25.17 9.37
C GLY A 74 -14.18 23.78 9.72
N ALA A 75 -15.31 23.68 10.41
CA ALA A 75 -15.97 22.40 10.68
C ALA A 75 -16.43 21.75 9.36
N THR A 76 -16.02 20.50 9.15
CA THR A 76 -16.37 19.70 7.97
C THR A 76 -17.07 18.41 8.38
N TYR A 77 -17.86 17.83 7.48
CA TYR A 77 -18.50 16.53 7.67
C TYR A 77 -17.94 15.52 6.66
N ASP A 78 -17.44 14.39 7.14
CA ASP A 78 -17.01 13.27 6.30
C ASP A 78 -18.08 12.17 6.33
N PRO A 79 -18.81 11.94 5.22
CA PRO A 79 -19.84 10.92 5.17
C PRO A 79 -19.25 9.50 5.16
N ILE A 80 -20.06 8.52 5.58
CA ILE A 80 -19.70 7.10 5.48
C ILE A 80 -19.37 6.75 4.02
N GLN A 81 -18.16 6.21 3.81
CA GLN A 81 -17.73 5.70 2.52
C GLN A 81 -18.34 4.31 2.27
N LYS A 82 -18.87 4.12 1.06
CA LYS A 82 -19.52 2.90 0.60
C LYS A 82 -19.06 2.58 -0.82
N LYS A 83 -19.38 1.40 -1.34
CA LYS A 83 -18.97 1.07 -2.71
C LYS A 83 -19.61 2.02 -3.71
N GLU A 84 -20.82 2.52 -3.48
CA GLU A 84 -21.54 3.37 -4.44
C GLU A 84 -20.88 4.74 -4.63
N ASN A 85 -20.27 5.32 -3.59
CA ASN A 85 -19.59 6.62 -3.65
C ASN A 85 -18.06 6.52 -3.84
N ALA A 86 -17.52 5.29 -3.94
CA ALA A 86 -16.11 5.04 -4.22
C ALA A 86 -15.77 4.90 -5.72
N LYS A 87 -16.66 5.32 -6.62
CA LYS A 87 -16.37 5.39 -8.06
C LYS A 87 -15.42 6.57 -8.32
N ILE A 88 -14.31 6.31 -8.98
CA ILE A 88 -13.32 7.34 -9.30
C ILE A 88 -13.96 8.37 -10.25
N ASN A 89 -13.91 9.64 -9.88
CA ASN A 89 -14.13 10.75 -10.80
C ASN A 89 -12.82 11.05 -11.53
N TRP A 90 -12.81 10.82 -12.84
CA TRP A 90 -11.62 10.99 -13.67
C TRP A 90 -11.36 12.42 -14.12
N ASP A 91 -12.35 13.31 -14.03
CA ASP A 91 -12.15 14.74 -14.27
C ASP A 91 -11.55 15.41 -13.03
N GLN A 92 -10.35 14.95 -12.67
CA GLN A 92 -9.60 15.36 -11.48
C GLN A 92 -8.09 15.37 -11.78
N PRO A 93 -7.30 16.22 -11.08
CA PRO A 93 -5.85 16.15 -11.13
C PRO A 93 -5.31 14.82 -10.62
N ALA A 94 -4.10 14.42 -11.07
CA ALA A 94 -3.50 13.14 -10.68
C ALA A 94 -3.39 12.98 -9.15
N GLU A 95 -3.12 14.06 -8.42
CA GLU A 95 -3.05 14.04 -6.95
C GLU A 95 -4.38 13.74 -6.29
N ALA A 96 -5.48 14.27 -6.82
CA ALA A 96 -6.81 14.00 -6.29
C ALA A 96 -7.21 12.54 -6.52
N ILE A 97 -6.91 11.98 -7.70
CA ILE A 97 -7.12 10.56 -8.01
C ILE A 97 -6.30 9.68 -7.04
N HIS A 98 -5.01 9.99 -6.85
CA HIS A 98 -4.13 9.28 -5.92
C HIS A 98 -4.67 9.32 -4.49
N ASN A 99 -5.03 10.50 -3.99
CA ASN A 99 -5.57 10.69 -2.65
C ASN A 99 -6.91 9.97 -2.44
N PHE A 100 -7.73 9.85 -3.50
CA PHE A 100 -8.97 9.12 -3.48
C PHE A 100 -8.74 7.61 -3.42
N ILE A 101 -7.79 7.07 -4.20
CA ILE A 101 -7.42 5.66 -4.17
C ILE A 101 -6.89 5.26 -2.79
N ARG A 102 -5.84 5.93 -2.29
CA ARG A 102 -5.25 5.59 -0.98
C ARG A 102 -6.19 5.85 0.20
N GLY A 103 -7.11 6.80 0.05
CA GLY A 103 -8.13 7.11 1.05
C GLY A 103 -9.29 6.11 1.12
N ASN A 104 -9.50 5.33 0.06
CA ASN A 104 -10.49 4.24 0.00
C ASN A 104 -9.81 2.87 -0.03
N ASP A 105 -8.54 2.77 0.38
CA ASP A 105 -7.77 1.52 0.31
C ASP A 105 -8.46 0.40 1.09
N LYS A 106 -8.52 -0.79 0.47
CA LYS A 106 -9.25 -2.01 0.89
C LYS A 106 -10.76 -1.88 1.08
N VAL A 107 -11.23 -0.91 1.87
CA VAL A 107 -12.64 -0.72 2.20
C VAL A 107 -13.03 0.75 2.00
N PRO A 108 -13.95 1.06 1.08
CA PRO A 108 -14.67 0.17 0.16
C PRO A 108 -13.85 -0.25 -1.09
N GLY A 109 -12.66 0.32 -1.29
CA GLY A 109 -11.86 0.17 -2.51
C GLY A 109 -12.32 1.12 -3.62
N ALA A 110 -11.49 2.09 -3.98
CA ALA A 110 -11.75 2.98 -5.12
C ALA A 110 -11.82 2.20 -6.43
N TRP A 111 -12.85 2.42 -7.23
CA TRP A 111 -13.12 1.59 -8.41
C TRP A 111 -13.53 2.39 -9.63
N THR A 112 -13.40 1.74 -10.78
CA THR A 112 -13.85 2.23 -12.08
C THR A 112 -14.50 1.11 -12.88
N GLU A 113 -15.05 1.43 -14.04
CA GLU A 113 -15.61 0.45 -14.98
C GLU A 113 -14.65 0.24 -16.14
N VAL A 114 -14.36 -1.02 -16.47
CA VAL A 114 -13.57 -1.39 -17.65
C VAL A 114 -14.30 -2.54 -18.33
N ASN A 115 -14.57 -2.40 -19.64
CA ASN A 115 -15.30 -3.40 -20.43
C ASN A 115 -16.65 -3.83 -19.82
N GLY A 116 -17.33 -2.93 -19.10
CA GLY A 116 -18.62 -3.19 -18.47
C GLY A 116 -18.56 -3.89 -17.10
N SER A 117 -17.36 -4.15 -16.56
CA SER A 117 -17.16 -4.75 -15.23
C SER A 117 -16.42 -3.80 -14.30
N LYS A 118 -16.64 -3.96 -12.98
CA LYS A 118 -15.94 -3.16 -11.98
C LYS A 118 -14.49 -3.61 -11.82
N LEU A 119 -13.59 -2.64 -11.77
CA LEU A 119 -12.18 -2.80 -11.50
C LEU A 119 -11.80 -1.89 -10.32
N THR A 120 -11.35 -2.47 -9.22
CA THR A 120 -10.91 -1.75 -8.02
C THR A 120 -9.40 -1.56 -8.05
N LEU A 121 -8.91 -0.38 -7.67
CA LEU A 121 -7.52 0.05 -7.82
C LEU A 121 -6.86 0.17 -6.44
N PHE A 122 -5.62 -0.32 -6.30
CA PHE A 122 -4.88 -0.30 -5.03
C PHE A 122 -3.40 0.02 -5.20
N GLY A 123 -2.79 0.57 -4.14
CA GLY A 123 -1.37 0.88 -4.10
C GLY A 123 -0.98 1.93 -5.14
N SER A 124 -1.72 3.05 -5.15
CA SER A 124 -1.35 4.20 -5.97
C SER A 124 -0.09 4.87 -5.42
N SER A 125 0.74 5.40 -6.31
CA SER A 125 1.87 6.27 -5.98
C SER A 125 2.14 7.23 -7.14
N PHE A 126 2.75 8.38 -6.87
CA PHE A 126 3.19 9.24 -7.97
C PHE A 126 4.33 8.60 -8.75
N THR A 127 4.30 8.76 -10.07
CA THR A 127 5.34 8.26 -10.94
C THR A 127 6.54 9.23 -10.90
N THR A 128 7.75 8.72 -10.67
CA THR A 128 9.01 9.47 -10.86
C THR A 128 9.65 9.23 -12.25
N ASN A 129 8.97 8.48 -13.12
CA ASN A 129 9.49 8.15 -14.44
C ASN A 129 9.38 9.35 -15.40
N GLY A 130 10.27 9.36 -16.38
CA GLY A 130 10.39 10.44 -17.38
C GLY A 130 9.11 10.67 -18.19
N PRO A 131 9.10 11.72 -19.04
CA PRO A 131 7.89 12.37 -19.55
C PRO A 131 6.93 11.49 -20.37
N ASN A 132 7.33 10.29 -20.80
CA ASN A 132 6.52 9.39 -21.64
C ASN A 132 6.65 7.93 -21.17
N PRO A 133 5.74 7.43 -20.32
CA PRO A 133 5.68 6.01 -20.00
C PRO A 133 5.24 5.20 -21.23
N GLU A 134 5.90 4.08 -21.49
CA GLU A 134 5.52 3.12 -22.53
C GLU A 134 4.73 1.96 -21.92
N GLY A 135 3.61 1.60 -22.55
CA GLY A 135 2.76 0.50 -22.10
C GLY A 135 1.61 0.21 -23.06
N GLU A 136 0.91 -0.90 -22.82
CA GLU A 136 -0.27 -1.27 -23.58
C GLU A 136 -1.49 -0.43 -23.12
N PRO A 137 -2.25 0.18 -24.04
CA PRO A 137 -3.34 1.08 -23.67
C PRO A 137 -4.54 0.32 -23.09
N LEU A 138 -5.10 0.85 -22.00
CA LEU A 138 -6.33 0.41 -21.36
C LEU A 138 -7.33 1.57 -21.34
N GLU A 139 -8.43 1.39 -22.05
CA GLU A 139 -9.52 2.35 -22.11
C GLU A 139 -10.30 2.35 -20.79
N ILE A 140 -10.36 3.52 -20.14
CA ILE A 140 -11.17 3.74 -18.94
C ILE A 140 -12.16 4.87 -19.24
N PRO A 141 -13.48 4.60 -19.22
CA PRO A 141 -14.49 5.63 -19.47
C PRO A 141 -14.36 6.82 -18.51
N GLY A 142 -14.32 8.02 -19.10
CA GLY A 142 -14.20 9.28 -18.38
C GLY A 142 -12.76 9.75 -18.13
N ALA A 143 -11.76 8.89 -18.31
CA ALA A 143 -10.36 9.30 -18.27
C ALA A 143 -10.03 10.29 -19.40
N SER A 144 -9.11 11.22 -19.13
CA SER A 144 -8.68 12.23 -20.10
C SER A 144 -7.97 11.62 -21.33
N GLN A 145 -7.35 10.46 -21.14
CA GLN A 145 -6.70 9.65 -22.17
C GLN A 145 -6.58 8.19 -21.71
N PRO A 146 -6.25 7.25 -22.61
CA PRO A 146 -6.08 5.85 -22.24
C PRO A 146 -5.01 5.68 -21.17
N SER A 147 -5.30 4.84 -20.18
CA SER A 147 -4.30 4.45 -19.17
C SER A 147 -3.31 3.47 -19.79
N LEU A 148 -2.11 3.33 -19.21
CA LEU A 148 -1.07 2.46 -19.78
C LEU A 148 -0.69 1.34 -18.83
N VAL A 149 -0.87 0.09 -19.26
CA VAL A 149 -0.37 -1.09 -18.54
C VAL A 149 1.11 -1.23 -18.87
N THR A 150 1.95 -1.04 -17.84
CA THR A 150 3.40 -1.10 -17.93
C THR A 150 3.94 -2.26 -17.10
N LYS A 151 5.23 -2.58 -17.23
CA LYS A 151 5.90 -3.54 -16.33
C LYS A 151 5.81 -3.16 -14.84
N ASN A 152 5.65 -1.87 -14.53
CA ASN A 152 5.64 -1.32 -13.17
C ASN A 152 4.23 -1.12 -12.60
N GLY A 153 3.18 -1.41 -13.39
CA GLY A 153 1.78 -1.22 -13.00
C GLY A 153 0.95 -0.45 -14.02
N LEU A 154 -0.25 -0.04 -13.63
CA LEU A 154 -1.16 0.75 -14.46
C LEU A 154 -0.90 2.25 -14.24
N VAL A 155 -0.41 2.93 -15.27
CA VAL A 155 -0.26 4.39 -15.26
C VAL A 155 -1.61 5.03 -15.58
N LEU A 156 -2.04 5.92 -14.71
CA LEU A 156 -3.24 6.74 -14.85
C LEU A 156 -2.84 8.20 -15.10
N PHE A 157 -3.73 8.92 -15.75
CA PHE A 157 -3.53 10.34 -16.10
C PHE A 157 -4.59 11.20 -15.41
N GLY A 158 -4.13 12.26 -14.74
CA GLY A 158 -5.01 13.33 -14.31
C GLY A 158 -5.43 14.22 -15.48
N ASN A 159 -6.45 15.04 -15.27
CA ASN A 159 -6.82 16.10 -16.22
C ASN A 159 -5.79 17.24 -16.29
N ASP A 160 -4.81 17.26 -15.38
CA ASP A 160 -3.68 18.20 -15.32
C ASP A 160 -2.43 17.72 -16.09
N GLY A 161 -2.54 16.60 -16.80
CA GLY A 161 -1.44 15.99 -17.57
C GLY A 161 -0.38 15.30 -16.70
N LYS A 162 -0.54 15.28 -15.38
CA LYS A 162 0.34 14.52 -14.47
C LYS A 162 -0.10 13.07 -14.41
N THR A 163 0.80 12.22 -13.93
CA THR A 163 0.59 10.77 -13.84
C THR A 163 0.71 10.24 -12.43
N LEU A 164 0.02 9.14 -12.19
CA LEU A 164 0.20 8.27 -11.04
C LEU A 164 0.23 6.81 -11.52
N THR A 165 0.81 5.93 -10.73
CA THR A 165 0.86 4.49 -11.02
C THR A 165 0.08 3.73 -9.97
N VAL A 166 -0.70 2.73 -10.40
CA VAL A 166 -1.42 1.78 -9.55
C VAL A 166 -0.75 0.42 -9.64
N LYS A 167 -0.42 -0.17 -8.49
CA LYS A 167 0.28 -1.46 -8.42
C LYS A 167 -0.63 -2.66 -8.61
N ASN A 168 -1.84 -2.64 -8.04
CA ASN A 168 -2.72 -3.81 -8.00
C ASN A 168 -4.15 -3.47 -8.45
N LEU A 169 -4.79 -4.44 -9.07
CA LEU A 169 -6.16 -4.36 -9.55
C LEU A 169 -6.97 -5.51 -8.98
N GLN A 170 -8.22 -5.28 -8.60
CA GLN A 170 -9.16 -6.33 -8.21
C GLN A 170 -10.39 -6.31 -9.11
N PHE A 171 -10.72 -7.47 -9.66
CA PHE A 171 -11.92 -7.67 -10.46
C PHE A 171 -13.17 -7.82 -9.60
N GLU A 172 -14.33 -7.71 -10.22
CA GLU A 172 -15.63 -7.82 -9.55
C GLU A 172 -15.86 -9.16 -8.82
N ASP A 173 -15.20 -10.22 -9.27
CA ASP A 173 -15.25 -11.54 -8.62
C ASP A 173 -14.37 -11.63 -7.36
N GLY A 174 -13.61 -10.58 -7.04
CA GLY A 174 -12.70 -10.49 -5.90
C GLY A 174 -11.26 -10.86 -6.21
N LYS A 175 -10.94 -11.41 -7.40
CA LYS A 175 -9.58 -11.76 -7.78
C LYS A 175 -8.73 -10.51 -7.88
N MET A 176 -7.60 -10.48 -7.17
CA MET A 176 -6.63 -9.40 -7.25
C MET A 176 -5.41 -9.85 -8.06
N ILE A 177 -4.87 -8.95 -8.89
CA ILE A 177 -3.68 -9.19 -9.71
C ILE A 177 -2.75 -7.97 -9.68
N PRO A 178 -1.45 -8.14 -9.99
CA PRO A 178 -0.60 -7.02 -10.29
C PRO A 178 -1.11 -6.32 -11.54
N ALA A 179 -1.16 -4.99 -11.51
CA ALA A 179 -1.70 -4.20 -12.62
C ALA A 179 -0.89 -4.41 -13.90
N SER A 180 0.41 -4.70 -13.79
CA SER A 180 1.31 -5.04 -14.90
C SER A 180 0.96 -6.35 -15.61
N GLN A 181 0.11 -7.19 -15.01
CA GLN A 181 -0.34 -8.46 -15.56
C GLN A 181 -1.74 -8.40 -16.18
N TYR A 182 -2.36 -7.21 -16.26
CA TYR A 182 -3.75 -7.07 -16.71
C TYR A 182 -4.05 -7.76 -18.06
N PHE A 183 -3.14 -7.63 -19.03
CA PHE A 183 -3.28 -8.28 -20.35
C PHE A 183 -2.68 -9.68 -20.44
N LYS A 184 -1.99 -10.15 -19.40
CA LYS A 184 -1.42 -11.50 -19.39
C LYS A 184 -2.52 -12.51 -19.05
N SER A 185 -2.73 -13.48 -19.93
CA SER A 185 -3.56 -14.65 -19.62
C SER A 185 -2.99 -15.39 -18.41
N SER A 186 -3.87 -15.79 -17.48
CA SER A 186 -3.48 -16.56 -16.30
C SER A 186 -3.01 -17.97 -16.70
N GLU A 187 -1.78 -18.11 -17.18
CA GLU A 187 -1.12 -19.41 -17.26
C GLU A 187 -0.73 -19.83 -15.84
N ASN A 188 -1.70 -20.37 -15.09
CA ASN A 188 -1.42 -21.08 -13.84
C ASN A 188 -0.72 -22.39 -14.20
N THR A 189 0.60 -22.34 -14.38
CA THR A 189 1.42 -23.54 -14.37
C THR A 189 1.46 -24.01 -12.92
N SER A 190 0.61 -25.00 -12.61
CA SER A 190 0.55 -25.64 -11.30
C SER A 190 1.92 -26.22 -10.96
N LEU A 191 2.51 -25.76 -9.87
CA LEU A 191 3.80 -26.27 -9.41
C LEU A 191 3.66 -27.69 -8.86
N GLN A 192 4.62 -28.55 -9.21
CA GLN A 192 4.76 -29.83 -8.51
C GLN A 192 5.44 -29.60 -7.16
N LEU A 193 4.71 -29.91 -6.09
CA LEU A 193 5.18 -29.78 -4.72
C LEU A 193 6.06 -30.96 -4.30
N SER A 194 7.20 -30.65 -3.70
CA SER A 194 8.08 -31.61 -3.01
C SER A 194 7.37 -32.22 -1.79
N GLN A 195 7.93 -33.30 -1.23
CA GLN A 195 7.35 -33.94 -0.04
C GLN A 195 7.30 -33.00 1.17
N GLU A 196 8.33 -32.17 1.35
CA GLU A 196 8.41 -31.17 2.42
C GLU A 196 7.38 -30.06 2.20
N GLU A 197 7.24 -29.57 0.96
CA GLU A 197 6.26 -28.54 0.60
C GLU A 197 4.82 -29.02 0.77
N ARG A 198 4.54 -30.31 0.51
CA ARG A 198 3.23 -30.91 0.80
C ARG A 198 2.93 -30.95 2.30
N ALA A 199 3.93 -31.22 3.13
CA ALA A 199 3.75 -31.20 4.58
C ALA A 199 3.44 -29.78 5.10
N ILE A 200 4.12 -28.76 4.55
CA ILE A 200 3.81 -27.35 4.83
C ILE A 200 2.39 -27.01 4.38
N ALA A 201 1.99 -27.44 3.18
CA ALA A 201 0.63 -27.22 2.68
C ALA A 201 -0.43 -27.80 3.62
N GLU A 202 -0.26 -29.04 4.10
CA GLU A 202 -1.22 -29.65 5.03
C GLU A 202 -1.28 -28.94 6.39
N ASP A 203 -0.14 -28.47 6.92
CA ASP A 203 -0.12 -27.69 8.17
C ASP A 203 -0.79 -26.30 8.01
N LEU A 204 -0.63 -25.67 6.85
CA LEU A 204 -1.33 -24.43 6.51
C LEU A 204 -2.83 -24.67 6.24
N ARG A 205 -3.21 -25.82 5.67
CA ARG A 205 -4.61 -26.24 5.52
C ARG A 205 -5.30 -26.35 6.88
N ALA A 206 -4.62 -26.95 7.86
CA ALA A 206 -5.10 -26.99 9.23
C ALA A 206 -5.22 -25.58 9.84
N THR A 207 -4.29 -24.68 9.51
CA THR A 207 -4.33 -23.28 9.95
C THR A 207 -5.55 -22.55 9.39
N TRP A 208 -5.84 -22.68 8.09
CA TRP A 208 -7.05 -22.16 7.45
C TRP A 208 -8.32 -22.69 8.11
N ARG A 209 -8.38 -23.99 8.43
CA ARG A 209 -9.53 -24.59 9.13
C ARG A 209 -9.77 -23.97 10.51
N ARG A 210 -8.72 -23.60 11.25
CA ARG A 210 -8.85 -22.93 12.56
C ARG A 210 -9.25 -21.46 12.46
N ILE A 211 -9.04 -20.85 11.29
CA ILE A 211 -9.44 -19.46 11.01
C ILE A 211 -10.89 -19.46 10.54
N LEU A 212 -11.18 -20.26 9.51
CA LEU A 212 -12.49 -20.42 8.87
C LEU A 212 -13.33 -21.46 9.60
N THR A 213 -13.72 -21.17 10.85
CA THR A 213 -14.40 -22.14 11.73
C THR A 213 -15.77 -22.60 11.22
N ASN A 214 -16.34 -21.89 10.26
CA ASN A 214 -17.59 -22.20 9.57
C ASN A 214 -17.42 -23.14 8.36
N VAL A 215 -16.19 -23.45 7.96
CA VAL A 215 -15.90 -24.34 6.82
C VAL A 215 -15.50 -25.73 7.33
N PRO A 216 -16.25 -26.80 7.00
CA PRO A 216 -15.96 -28.15 7.50
C PRO A 216 -14.60 -28.70 7.00
N GLU A 217 -14.30 -28.46 5.73
CA GLU A 217 -13.10 -28.96 5.07
C GLU A 217 -12.55 -27.89 4.13
N ILE A 218 -11.23 -27.64 4.20
CA ILE A 218 -10.55 -26.71 3.31
C ILE A 218 -10.09 -27.49 2.09
N GLU A 219 -10.73 -27.25 0.96
CA GLU A 219 -10.34 -27.78 -0.35
C GLU A 219 -9.36 -26.83 -1.06
N ASP A 220 -8.68 -27.31 -2.09
CA ASP A 220 -7.78 -26.51 -2.93
C ASP A 220 -8.48 -25.30 -3.58
N SER A 221 -9.77 -25.45 -3.88
CA SER A 221 -10.62 -24.42 -4.45
C SER A 221 -11.20 -23.43 -3.43
N THR A 222 -11.02 -23.68 -2.12
CA THR A 222 -11.61 -22.85 -1.05
C THR A 222 -11.03 -21.44 -1.12
N ASP A 223 -11.91 -20.46 -1.27
CA ASP A 223 -11.57 -19.03 -1.27
C ASP A 223 -11.68 -18.47 0.15
N PHE A 224 -10.59 -17.89 0.64
CA PHE A 224 -10.42 -17.41 2.01
C PHE A 224 -11.48 -16.38 2.40
N PHE A 225 -11.77 -15.41 1.51
CA PHE A 225 -12.68 -14.30 1.80
C PHE A 225 -14.14 -14.69 1.57
N ARG A 226 -14.44 -15.47 0.53
CA ARG A 226 -15.80 -15.99 0.31
C ARG A 226 -16.21 -16.97 1.41
N ALA A 227 -15.25 -17.62 2.06
CA ALA A 227 -15.47 -18.43 3.25
C ALA A 227 -15.74 -17.60 4.52
N GLY A 228 -15.62 -16.28 4.49
CA GLY A 228 -15.97 -15.39 5.59
C GLY A 228 -14.78 -14.81 6.37
N ALA A 229 -13.54 -14.97 5.90
CA ALA A 229 -12.39 -14.31 6.52
C ALA A 229 -12.50 -12.78 6.47
N ALA A 230 -12.14 -12.14 7.57
CA ALA A 230 -12.01 -10.69 7.69
C ALA A 230 -10.54 -10.26 7.74
N SER A 231 -10.28 -8.94 7.75
CA SER A 231 -8.90 -8.42 7.81
C SER A 231 -8.09 -8.90 9.02
N MET A 232 -8.71 -9.16 10.17
CA MET A 232 -8.01 -9.74 11.33
C MET A 232 -7.52 -11.17 11.07
N ASP A 233 -8.26 -11.93 10.25
CA ASP A 233 -7.90 -13.30 9.88
C ASP A 233 -6.72 -13.32 8.90
N VAL A 234 -6.60 -12.30 8.04
CA VAL A 234 -5.42 -12.09 7.19
C VAL A 234 -4.18 -11.87 8.05
N VAL A 235 -4.24 -10.98 9.03
CA VAL A 235 -3.11 -10.72 9.95
C VAL A 235 -2.72 -11.99 10.71
N ARG A 236 -3.72 -12.73 11.20
CA ARG A 236 -3.49 -14.02 11.87
C ARG A 236 -2.82 -15.04 10.94
N LEU A 237 -3.27 -15.15 9.69
CA LEU A 237 -2.68 -16.06 8.71
C LEU A 237 -1.23 -15.70 8.39
N VAL A 238 -0.93 -14.41 8.19
CA VAL A 238 0.43 -13.91 7.92
C VAL A 238 1.39 -14.25 9.07
N GLU A 239 0.97 -14.05 10.32
CA GLU A 239 1.81 -14.40 11.48
C GLU A 239 1.98 -15.91 11.65
N GLU A 240 0.95 -16.73 11.40
CA GLU A 240 1.06 -18.18 11.43
C GLU A 240 2.02 -18.71 10.35
N VAL A 241 1.97 -18.15 9.14
CA VAL A 241 2.95 -18.47 8.08
C VAL A 241 4.37 -18.15 8.52
N LYS A 242 4.59 -16.95 9.08
CA LYS A 242 5.91 -16.55 9.58
C LYS A 242 6.44 -17.52 10.63
N LEU A 243 5.60 -18.00 11.53
CA LEU A 243 5.98 -18.99 12.55
C LEU A 243 6.29 -20.37 11.95
N LYS A 244 5.49 -20.82 10.97
CA LYS A 244 5.55 -22.18 10.42
C LYS A 244 6.53 -22.34 9.25
N CYS A 245 6.86 -21.25 8.56
CA CYS A 245 7.66 -21.25 7.34
C CYS A 245 9.01 -20.53 7.54
N ASN A 246 9.75 -20.88 8.60
CA ASN A 246 11.11 -20.39 8.88
C ASN A 246 11.27 -18.84 8.85
N GLY A 247 10.26 -18.10 9.33
CA GLY A 247 10.31 -16.64 9.34
C GLY A 247 10.00 -15.98 8.00
N LEU A 248 9.45 -16.71 7.03
CA LEU A 248 8.99 -16.15 5.76
C LEU A 248 8.03 -14.98 6.02
N GLN A 249 8.39 -13.80 5.52
CA GLN A 249 7.58 -12.60 5.67
C GLN A 249 6.61 -12.50 4.51
N LEU A 250 5.31 -12.54 4.83
CA LEU A 250 4.25 -12.16 3.91
C LEU A 250 3.73 -10.78 4.30
N GLN A 251 3.31 -10.02 3.29
CA GLN A 251 2.47 -8.83 3.45
C GLN A 251 1.00 -9.25 3.39
N ASN A 252 0.12 -8.42 3.93
CA ASN A 252 -1.32 -8.69 3.88
C ASN A 252 -1.80 -8.79 2.41
N GLU A 253 -1.23 -7.98 1.52
CA GLU A 253 -1.47 -7.99 0.07
C GLU A 253 -1.34 -9.38 -0.53
N ASP A 254 -0.38 -10.19 -0.08
CA ASP A 254 -0.11 -11.50 -0.66
C ASP A 254 -1.30 -12.45 -0.51
N VAL A 255 -1.99 -12.38 0.63
CA VAL A 255 -3.21 -13.16 0.89
C VAL A 255 -4.37 -12.67 -0.01
N TYR A 256 -4.45 -11.36 -0.28
CA TYR A 256 -5.46 -10.80 -1.18
C TYR A 256 -5.21 -11.18 -2.66
N MET A 257 -3.96 -11.46 -3.03
CA MET A 257 -3.57 -11.82 -4.39
C MET A 257 -3.71 -13.31 -4.69
N ALA A 258 -3.71 -14.14 -3.65
CA ALA A 258 -3.85 -15.59 -3.73
C ALA A 258 -4.97 -16.06 -2.79
N THR A 259 -6.23 -15.74 -3.17
CA THR A 259 -7.39 -15.93 -2.29
C THR A 259 -7.79 -17.40 -2.13
N LYS A 260 -7.49 -18.24 -3.12
CA LYS A 260 -7.75 -19.68 -3.05
C LYS A 260 -6.60 -20.42 -2.39
N PHE A 261 -6.94 -21.49 -1.67
CA PHE A 261 -5.94 -22.29 -0.95
C PHE A 261 -4.80 -22.78 -1.86
N GLU A 262 -5.12 -23.34 -3.03
CA GLU A 262 -4.09 -23.82 -3.96
C GLU A 262 -3.19 -22.68 -4.46
N GLU A 263 -3.78 -21.56 -4.88
CA GLU A 263 -3.04 -20.38 -5.35
C GLU A 263 -2.13 -19.84 -4.26
N PHE A 264 -2.62 -19.81 -3.01
CA PHE A 264 -1.86 -19.37 -1.85
C PHE A 264 -0.65 -20.27 -1.58
N ILE A 265 -0.83 -21.59 -1.62
CA ILE A 265 0.28 -22.54 -1.46
C ILE A 265 1.28 -22.42 -2.60
N GLN A 266 0.82 -22.30 -3.85
CA GLN A 266 1.72 -22.12 -4.99
C GLN A 266 2.55 -20.85 -4.87
N MET A 267 1.94 -19.71 -4.50
CA MET A 267 2.63 -18.45 -4.23
C MET A 267 3.67 -18.61 -3.10
N LEU A 268 3.27 -19.22 -1.98
CA LEU A 268 4.15 -19.41 -0.82
C LEU A 268 5.36 -20.29 -1.15
N VAL A 269 5.14 -21.34 -1.94
CA VAL A 269 6.21 -22.25 -2.39
C VAL A 269 7.18 -21.55 -3.34
N ARG A 270 6.70 -20.72 -4.29
CA ARG A 270 7.58 -19.89 -5.14
C ARG A 270 8.50 -19.02 -4.31
N ARG A 271 7.97 -18.41 -3.25
CA ARG A 271 8.77 -17.60 -2.31
C ARG A 271 9.78 -18.42 -1.53
N LEU A 272 9.40 -19.57 -1.01
CA LEU A 272 10.32 -20.47 -0.30
C LEU A 272 11.47 -20.95 -1.20
N ARG A 273 11.21 -21.15 -2.49
CA ARG A 273 12.22 -21.50 -3.50
C ARG A 273 13.08 -20.30 -3.94
N GLY A 274 12.71 -19.08 -3.57
CA GLY A 274 13.37 -17.85 -4.01
C GLY A 274 13.04 -17.44 -5.44
N GLU A 275 12.00 -18.01 -6.06
CA GLU A 275 11.54 -17.68 -7.42
C GLU A 275 10.87 -16.29 -7.48
N ASP A 276 10.38 -15.81 -6.33
CA ASP A 276 9.77 -14.49 -6.14
C ASP A 276 10.79 -13.42 -5.67
N ALA A 277 12.09 -13.74 -5.65
CA ALA A 277 13.10 -12.72 -5.39
C ALA A 277 12.95 -11.65 -6.48
N GLU A 278 12.51 -10.44 -6.09
CA GLU A 278 12.56 -9.27 -6.96
C GLU A 278 13.93 -9.29 -7.64
N GLU A 279 13.96 -9.21 -8.98
CA GLU A 279 15.22 -9.01 -9.71
C GLU A 279 15.97 -7.93 -8.95
N GLN A 280 17.10 -8.29 -8.34
CA GLN A 280 17.92 -7.31 -7.66
C GLN A 280 18.32 -6.33 -8.75
N ILE A 281 17.67 -5.17 -8.76
CA ILE A 281 18.01 -4.12 -9.70
C ILE A 281 19.48 -3.83 -9.37
N PRO A 282 20.43 -4.05 -10.30
CA PRO A 282 21.83 -3.89 -9.98
C PRO A 282 22.04 -2.42 -9.64
N ILE A 283 22.26 -2.14 -8.36
CA ILE A 283 22.55 -0.80 -7.85
C ILE A 283 24.04 -0.75 -7.57
N ASP A 284 24.73 0.12 -8.28
CA ASP A 284 26.13 0.41 -8.05
C ASP A 284 26.23 1.52 -6.99
N TYR A 285 26.81 1.14 -5.84
CA TYR A 285 26.90 1.99 -4.66
C TYR A 285 28.30 2.55 -4.51
N VAL A 286 28.38 3.83 -4.15
CA VAL A 286 29.57 4.36 -3.49
C VAL A 286 29.43 4.09 -1.99
N GLU A 287 30.40 3.37 -1.44
CA GLU A 287 30.48 3.11 -0.01
C GLU A 287 31.40 4.15 0.66
N MET A 288 30.98 4.67 1.81
CA MET A 288 31.83 5.50 2.65
C MET A 288 31.68 5.14 4.12
N ASP A 289 32.80 5.12 4.85
CA ASP A 289 32.81 4.98 6.29
C ASP A 289 32.92 6.37 6.93
N THR A 290 31.88 6.80 7.65
CA THR A 290 31.89 8.08 8.36
C THR A 290 31.17 7.95 9.70
N ASN A 291 31.71 8.56 10.76
CA ASN A 291 31.15 8.51 12.12
C ASN A 291 30.83 7.08 12.62
N ASN A 292 31.70 6.10 12.32
CA ASN A 292 31.49 4.67 12.61
C ASN A 292 30.24 4.06 11.94
N MET A 293 29.72 4.67 10.87
CA MET A 293 28.65 4.13 10.04
C MET A 293 29.16 3.90 8.63
N LYS A 294 28.84 2.71 8.08
CA LYS A 294 29.00 2.42 6.66
C LYS A 294 27.78 2.97 5.93
N ILE A 295 27.99 3.94 5.04
CA ILE A 295 26.94 4.58 4.24
C ILE A 295 27.08 4.14 2.80
N GLN A 296 25.99 3.67 2.20
CA GLN A 296 25.91 3.27 0.79
C GLN A 296 25.02 4.26 0.05
N ILE A 297 25.56 4.87 -1.01
CA ILE A 297 24.84 5.86 -1.83
C ILE A 297 24.84 5.37 -3.28
N PRO A 298 23.66 5.17 -3.92
CA PRO A 298 23.60 4.80 -5.33
C PRO A 298 24.16 5.92 -6.20
N HIS A 299 25.00 5.61 -7.20
CA HIS A 299 25.56 6.62 -8.13
C HIS A 299 24.95 6.57 -9.53
N GLN A 300 23.98 5.70 -9.74
CA GLN A 300 23.23 5.57 -10.98
C GLN A 300 21.89 6.34 -10.92
N LEU A 301 21.36 6.74 -12.08
CA LEU A 301 20.07 7.40 -12.22
C LEU A 301 18.94 6.37 -12.16
N PHE A 302 17.86 6.60 -11.42
CA PHE A 302 16.71 5.71 -11.45
C PHE A 302 15.68 6.17 -12.50
N ILE A 303 15.68 5.53 -13.68
CA ILE A 303 14.82 5.88 -14.82
C ILE A 303 14.09 4.62 -15.30
N ASN A 304 12.76 4.72 -15.47
CA ASN A 304 11.93 3.63 -16.00
C ASN A 304 12.05 2.30 -15.22
N GLY A 305 12.22 2.41 -13.90
CA GLY A 305 12.37 1.27 -13.00
C GLY A 305 13.74 0.58 -13.07
N GLN A 306 14.77 1.23 -13.61
CA GLN A 306 16.14 0.71 -13.65
C GLN A 306 17.14 1.79 -13.23
N PHE A 307 18.22 1.35 -12.59
CA PHE A 307 19.40 2.19 -12.40
C PHE A 307 20.21 2.23 -13.71
N VAL A 308 20.36 3.42 -14.28
CA VAL A 308 21.06 3.67 -15.55
C VAL A 308 22.17 4.69 -15.36
N ASP A 309 23.25 4.54 -16.12
CA ASP A 309 24.35 5.49 -16.11
C ASP A 309 23.96 6.80 -16.81
N ALA A 310 24.48 7.92 -16.31
CA ALA A 310 24.36 9.20 -16.99
C ALA A 310 25.13 9.17 -18.33
N GLU A 311 24.51 9.66 -19.41
CA GLU A 311 25.17 9.80 -20.71
C GLU A 311 26.44 10.66 -20.60
N GLY A 312 27.56 10.13 -21.07
CA GLY A 312 28.86 10.81 -21.09
C GLY A 312 29.70 10.71 -19.81
N GLY A 313 29.27 9.94 -18.79
CA GLY A 313 30.12 9.58 -17.64
C GLY A 313 30.50 10.73 -16.71
N LYS A 314 29.81 11.87 -16.77
CA LYS A 314 30.08 13.04 -15.92
C LYS A 314 29.69 12.74 -14.46
N THR A 315 30.63 12.98 -13.56
CA THR A 315 30.43 12.97 -12.11
C THR A 315 30.40 14.40 -11.56
N TYR A 316 29.68 14.61 -10.48
CA TYR A 316 29.56 15.87 -9.74
C TYR A 316 29.92 15.64 -8.28
N ASP A 317 30.59 16.63 -7.70
CA ASP A 317 31.00 16.59 -6.31
C ASP A 317 29.78 16.81 -5.40
N THR A 318 29.54 15.87 -4.48
CA THR A 318 28.65 16.14 -3.35
C THR A 318 29.38 16.94 -2.30
N ILE A 319 28.86 18.13 -2.03
CA ILE A 319 29.44 19.07 -1.10
C ILE A 319 28.73 18.93 0.25
N ASN A 320 29.49 18.81 1.32
CA ASN A 320 28.93 18.92 2.66
C ASN A 320 28.43 20.36 2.89
N PRO A 321 27.13 20.56 3.17
CA PRO A 321 26.57 21.90 3.35
C PRO A 321 27.11 22.63 4.59
N THR A 322 27.79 21.91 5.50
CA THR A 322 28.31 22.47 6.76
C THR A 322 29.73 23.04 6.63
N ASP A 323 30.58 22.44 5.79
CA ASP A 323 32.01 22.78 5.70
C ASP A 323 32.52 23.00 4.26
N GLY A 324 31.69 22.78 3.24
CA GLY A 324 32.04 23.01 1.84
C GLY A 324 32.99 21.98 1.23
N ASN A 325 33.37 20.91 1.96
CA ASN A 325 34.25 19.88 1.44
C ASN A 325 33.49 18.88 0.57
N VAL A 326 34.16 18.44 -0.51
CA VAL A 326 33.69 17.34 -1.37
C VAL A 326 33.77 16.03 -0.59
N ARG A 327 32.65 15.30 -0.49
CA ARG A 327 32.57 14.02 0.22
C ARG A 327 32.54 12.81 -0.71
N VAL A 328 31.79 12.88 -1.82
CA VAL A 328 31.62 11.78 -2.78
C VAL A 328 31.37 12.33 -4.19
N ASN A 329 31.89 11.66 -5.23
CA ASN A 329 31.56 11.96 -6.62
C ASN A 329 30.27 11.21 -7.01
N LEU A 330 29.16 11.91 -7.25
CA LEU A 330 27.89 11.33 -7.70
C LEU A 330 27.58 11.72 -9.15
N ARG A 331 26.98 10.84 -9.94
CA ARG A 331 26.51 11.19 -11.30
C ARG A 331 25.12 11.79 -11.18
N ILE A 332 24.94 13.05 -11.58
CA ILE A 332 23.65 13.75 -11.50
C ILE A 332 23.37 14.34 -12.89
N TYR A 333 22.15 14.18 -13.41
CA TYR A 333 21.75 14.80 -14.68
C TYR A 333 21.45 16.29 -14.44
N GLN A 334 21.99 17.18 -15.27
CA GLN A 334 21.43 18.52 -15.46
C GLN A 334 20.50 18.43 -16.67
N THR A 335 19.22 18.75 -16.48
CA THR A 335 18.29 19.07 -17.57
C THR A 335 18.78 20.21 -18.44
#